data_AF-A0A429RXE2-F1
#
_entry.id   AF-A0A429RXE2-F1
#
_cell.length_a   1.000
_cell.length_b   1.000
_cell.length_c   1.000
_cell.angle_alpha   90.00
_cell.angle_beta   90.00
_cell.angle_gamma   90.00
#
_symmetry.space_group_name_H-M   'P 1'
#
loop_
_entity.id
_entity.type
_entity.pdbx_description
1 polymer ?
#
loop_
_entity_poly.entity_id
_entity_poly.type
_entity_poly.pdbx_seq_one_letter_code
_entity_poly.pdbx_strand_id
1 'polypeptide(L)'
;MAYAAAQASIGDSEFDRDTTITERAGEPGVYDAELSAGWTIITAVNGGYLLAMVGRALAAALPHPDPFTVSAHYLTSSEPGPAVVRTEVVRVGRTLSTGQASLYQFDETGAEVERIRVVASYGDLAALPDDVRTTALPPSMPPYEACLGPEAGPAPIPGSNAIVDRLRLRLDPATAGWALGAPSGKGEMRAWFELADGRDADPLSLLLAVDALPPTCFDLGMMGWSPTVELTAHVRRRPAPGPLRISITTRNLAGGFLEEDAEVWDSEDRLVAQSRQLARAPRG
;
A
#
# COMPACT_ATOMS: atom_id res chain seq x y z
N MET A 1 -12.17 -20.83 22.81
CA MET A 1 -12.64 -21.09 21.44
C MET A 1 -13.33 -19.82 20.97
N ALA A 2 -12.56 -18.80 20.58
CA ALA A 2 -13.13 -17.59 20.01
C ALA A 2 -13.72 -17.96 18.64
N TYR A 3 -14.92 -17.45 18.35
CA TYR A 3 -15.50 -17.52 17.02
C TYR A 3 -14.47 -16.94 16.04
N ALA A 4 -13.81 -17.79 15.24
CA ALA A 4 -13.09 -17.32 14.09
C ALA A 4 -14.15 -16.70 13.17
N ALA A 5 -14.13 -15.38 13.02
CA ALA A 5 -14.91 -14.73 11.98
C ALA A 5 -14.63 -15.45 10.66
N ALA A 6 -15.65 -15.66 9.83
CA ALA A 6 -15.47 -16.29 8.53
C ALA A 6 -14.42 -15.47 7.75
N GLN A 7 -13.37 -16.15 7.30
CA GLN A 7 -12.31 -15.54 6.51
C GLN A 7 -12.90 -15.05 5.19
N ALA A 8 -12.74 -13.76 4.88
CA ALA A 8 -13.18 -13.21 3.60
C ALA A 8 -12.36 -13.79 2.44
N SER A 9 -12.98 -13.93 1.27
CA SER A 9 -12.29 -14.36 0.04
C SER A 9 -11.99 -13.18 -0.87
N ILE A 10 -11.03 -13.34 -1.77
CA ILE A 10 -10.79 -12.39 -2.86
C ILE A 10 -12.09 -12.20 -3.66
N GLY A 11 -12.52 -10.94 -3.79
CA GLY A 11 -13.78 -10.52 -4.42
C GLY A 11 -14.94 -10.32 -3.43
N ASP A 12 -14.78 -10.68 -2.15
CA ASP A 12 -15.80 -10.53 -1.10
C ASP A 12 -15.19 -10.09 0.25
N SER A 13 -14.20 -9.19 0.18
CA SER A 13 -13.55 -8.56 1.33
C SER A 13 -13.88 -7.07 1.41
N GLU A 14 -13.59 -6.44 2.56
CA GLU A 14 -13.71 -4.98 2.68
C GLU A 14 -12.76 -4.26 1.71
N PHE A 15 -11.54 -4.76 1.53
CA PHE A 15 -10.60 -4.22 0.55
C PHE A 15 -11.12 -4.30 -0.89
N ASP A 16 -11.76 -5.42 -1.27
CA ASP A 16 -12.32 -5.59 -2.62
C ASP A 16 -13.50 -4.65 -2.87
N ARG A 17 -14.41 -4.53 -1.90
CA ARG A 17 -15.54 -3.60 -1.99
C ARG A 17 -15.07 -2.15 -2.07
N ASP A 18 -14.16 -1.75 -1.19
CA ASP A 18 -13.74 -0.35 -1.08
C ASP A 18 -12.86 0.07 -2.26
N THR A 19 -12.09 -0.85 -2.86
CA THR A 19 -11.32 -0.55 -4.08
C THR A 19 -12.10 -0.78 -5.37
N THR A 20 -13.42 -1.04 -5.29
CA THR A 20 -14.25 -1.24 -6.49
C THR A 20 -14.29 0.03 -7.35
N ILE A 21 -14.25 -0.18 -8.67
CA ILE A 21 -14.36 0.86 -9.70
C ILE A 21 -15.47 0.48 -10.67
N THR A 22 -16.21 1.47 -11.16
CA THR A 22 -17.29 1.27 -12.13
C THR A 22 -16.97 2.00 -13.41
N GLU A 23 -16.82 1.29 -14.53
CA GLU A 23 -16.60 1.92 -15.82
C GLU A 23 -17.83 2.76 -16.22
N ARG A 24 -17.59 4.01 -16.63
CA ARG A 24 -18.66 4.92 -16.99
C ARG A 24 -19.19 4.57 -18.38
N ALA A 25 -20.51 4.42 -18.47
CA ALA A 25 -21.17 4.01 -19.70
C ALA A 25 -20.87 4.99 -20.86
N GLY A 26 -20.27 4.48 -21.94
CA GLY A 26 -19.95 5.27 -23.13
C GLY A 26 -18.66 6.09 -23.04
N GLU A 27 -17.90 5.99 -21.94
CA GLU A 27 -16.61 6.67 -21.74
C GLU A 27 -15.51 5.64 -21.41
N PRO A 28 -15.00 4.89 -22.41
CA PRO A 28 -13.98 3.87 -22.17
C PRO A 28 -12.75 4.41 -21.45
N GLY A 29 -12.31 3.70 -20.42
CA GLY A 29 -11.16 4.11 -19.61
C GLY A 29 -11.45 5.21 -18.59
N VAL A 30 -12.72 5.61 -18.42
CA VAL A 30 -13.17 6.48 -17.33
C VAL A 30 -13.95 5.64 -16.33
N TYR A 31 -13.56 5.71 -15.05
CA TYR A 31 -14.14 4.93 -13.99
C TYR A 31 -14.59 5.82 -12.84
N ASP A 32 -15.80 5.62 -12.36
CA ASP A 32 -16.31 6.20 -11.12
C ASP A 32 -15.90 5.32 -9.93
N ALA A 33 -15.48 5.97 -8.84
CA ALA A 33 -15.02 5.31 -7.61
C ALA A 33 -15.47 6.10 -6.37
N GLU A 34 -15.47 5.44 -5.22
CA GLU A 34 -15.74 6.06 -3.91
C GLU A 34 -14.52 5.84 -3.00
N LEU A 35 -13.90 6.93 -2.53
CA LEU A 35 -12.81 6.83 -1.56
C LEU A 35 -13.40 6.62 -0.17
N SER A 36 -13.28 5.40 0.35
CA SER A 36 -13.83 5.03 1.64
C SER A 36 -13.12 5.76 2.79
N ALA A 37 -13.90 6.38 3.69
CA ALA A 37 -13.40 7.01 4.91
C ALA A 37 -12.66 6.02 5.82
N GLY A 38 -12.90 4.73 5.61
CA GLY A 38 -12.26 3.65 6.31
C GLY A 38 -10.74 3.59 6.13
N TRP A 39 -10.21 4.07 5.01
CA TRP A 39 -8.78 3.99 4.67
C TRP A 39 -8.02 5.27 4.98
N THR A 40 -8.51 6.07 5.92
CA THR A 40 -7.91 7.35 6.27
C THR A 40 -6.83 7.24 7.35
N ILE A 41 -5.80 8.08 7.20
CA ILE A 41 -4.73 8.33 8.16
C ILE A 41 -4.63 9.85 8.36
N ILE A 42 -4.76 10.28 9.61
CA ILE A 42 -4.82 11.68 10.07
C ILE A 42 -5.94 12.46 9.38
N THR A 43 -5.71 12.97 8.17
CA THR A 43 -6.68 13.75 7.40
C THR A 43 -6.86 13.28 5.96
N ALA A 44 -6.06 12.32 5.49
CA ALA A 44 -6.04 11.91 4.09
C ALA A 44 -6.29 10.41 3.94
N VAL A 45 -6.76 9.99 2.77
CA VAL A 45 -6.83 8.57 2.40
C VAL A 45 -5.39 8.04 2.19
N ASN A 46 -5.11 6.83 2.67
CA ASN A 46 -3.79 6.19 2.57
C ASN A 46 -3.33 6.06 1.11
N GLY A 47 -2.03 6.31 0.87
CA GLY A 47 -1.45 6.31 -0.47
C GLY A 47 -1.49 4.93 -1.12
N GLY A 48 -1.12 3.88 -0.39
CA GLY A 48 -1.20 2.48 -0.83
C GLY A 48 -2.60 2.04 -1.24
N TYR A 49 -3.64 2.50 -0.53
CA TYR A 49 -5.04 2.27 -0.92
C TYR A 49 -5.38 2.94 -2.27
N LEU A 50 -4.99 4.20 -2.47
CA LEU A 50 -5.16 4.88 -3.76
C LEU A 50 -4.40 4.16 -4.87
N LEU A 51 -3.18 3.72 -4.59
CA LEU A 51 -2.34 2.98 -5.52
C LEU A 51 -2.99 1.67 -5.95
N ALA A 52 -3.59 0.93 -5.01
CA ALA A 52 -4.32 -0.29 -5.29
C ALA A 52 -5.59 -0.03 -6.14
N MET A 53 -6.35 1.01 -5.83
CA MET A 53 -7.54 1.40 -6.60
C MET A 53 -7.19 1.81 -8.05
N VAL A 54 -6.17 2.65 -8.22
CA VAL A 54 -5.67 3.04 -9.55
C VAL A 54 -5.08 1.83 -10.28
N GLY A 55 -4.41 0.93 -9.56
CA GLY A 55 -3.94 -0.35 -10.09
C GLY A 55 -5.10 -1.20 -10.63
N ARG A 56 -6.21 -1.29 -9.89
CA ARG A 56 -7.41 -2.02 -10.35
C ARG A 56 -7.98 -1.42 -11.64
N ALA A 57 -8.01 -0.10 -11.77
CA ALA A 57 -8.44 0.56 -13.02
C ALA A 57 -7.54 0.22 -14.21
N LEU A 58 -6.23 0.18 -14.00
CA LEU A 58 -5.29 -0.23 -15.04
C LEU A 58 -5.43 -1.72 -15.40
N ALA A 59 -5.68 -2.60 -14.42
CA ALA A 59 -5.96 -4.02 -14.66
C ALA A 59 -7.24 -4.21 -15.49
N ALA A 60 -8.26 -3.37 -15.29
CA ALA A 60 -9.48 -3.39 -16.10
C ALA A 60 -9.26 -2.85 -17.53
N ALA A 61 -8.41 -1.83 -17.69
CA ALA A 61 -8.16 -1.19 -18.98
C ALA A 61 -7.14 -1.94 -19.88
N LEU A 62 -6.29 -2.78 -19.29
CA LEU A 62 -5.21 -3.49 -19.99
C LEU A 62 -5.56 -4.96 -20.20
N PRO A 63 -5.01 -5.61 -21.24
CA PRO A 63 -5.25 -7.03 -21.50
C PRO A 63 -4.46 -7.97 -20.56
N HIS A 64 -3.63 -7.43 -19.67
CA HIS A 64 -2.80 -8.18 -18.73
C HIS A 64 -3.26 -7.92 -17.30
N PRO A 65 -3.48 -8.96 -16.47
CA PRO A 65 -4.20 -8.82 -15.20
C PRO A 65 -3.33 -8.30 -14.05
N ASP A 66 -2.02 -8.60 -14.04
CA ASP A 66 -1.20 -8.39 -12.85
C ASP A 66 -0.26 -7.19 -13.01
N PRO A 67 -0.18 -6.27 -12.03
CA PRO A 67 0.86 -5.24 -12.03
C PRO A 67 2.24 -5.88 -11.88
N PHE A 68 3.22 -5.45 -12.67
CA PHE A 68 4.63 -5.82 -12.50
C PHE A 68 5.42 -4.67 -11.90
N THR A 69 5.15 -3.46 -12.39
CA THR A 69 5.74 -2.22 -11.87
C THR A 69 4.70 -1.11 -11.91
N VAL A 70 4.61 -0.34 -10.83
CA VAL A 70 3.67 0.76 -10.67
C VAL A 70 4.42 1.94 -10.06
N SER A 71 4.54 3.04 -10.79
CA SER A 71 5.20 4.27 -10.33
C SER A 71 4.16 5.37 -10.21
N ALA A 72 4.08 5.99 -9.04
CA ALA A 72 3.04 6.93 -8.67
C ALA A 72 3.60 8.24 -8.13
N HIS A 73 3.03 9.36 -8.57
CA HIS A 73 3.26 10.68 -8.00
C HIS A 73 2.00 11.15 -7.27
N TYR A 74 2.14 11.48 -5.99
CA TYR A 74 1.07 12.01 -5.15
C TYR A 74 1.11 13.53 -5.21
N LEU A 75 0.13 14.11 -5.90
CA LEU A 75 0.11 15.53 -6.26
C LEU A 75 -0.60 16.39 -5.20
N THR A 76 -1.71 15.88 -4.66
CA THR A 76 -2.48 16.53 -3.59
C THR A 76 -3.12 15.48 -2.68
N SER A 77 -3.39 15.84 -1.43
CA SER A 77 -4.08 14.96 -0.48
C SER A 77 -5.51 14.68 -0.95
N SER A 78 -5.92 13.41 -0.91
CA SER A 78 -7.30 13.02 -1.16
C SER A 78 -8.11 12.91 0.13
N GLU A 79 -9.41 13.12 0.00
CA GLU A 79 -10.38 13.02 1.10
C GLU A 79 -11.40 11.91 0.80
N PRO A 80 -12.10 11.37 1.82
CA PRO A 80 -13.20 10.45 1.58
C PRO A 80 -14.28 11.06 0.68
N GLY A 81 -14.86 10.25 -0.20
CA GLY A 81 -15.92 10.69 -1.12
C GLY A 81 -15.69 10.31 -2.58
N PRO A 82 -16.52 10.83 -3.50
CA PRO A 82 -16.48 10.47 -4.91
C PRO A 82 -15.15 10.82 -5.57
N ALA A 83 -14.72 9.96 -6.49
CA ALA A 83 -13.54 10.14 -7.32
C ALA A 83 -13.76 9.59 -8.73
N VAL A 84 -12.93 10.07 -9.66
CA VAL A 84 -12.90 9.58 -11.04
C VAL A 84 -11.48 9.14 -11.36
N VAL A 85 -11.33 7.90 -11.86
CA VAL A 85 -10.06 7.40 -12.39
C VAL A 85 -10.12 7.43 -13.91
N ARG A 86 -9.12 8.03 -14.54
CA ARG A 86 -8.96 8.03 -16.01
C ARG A 86 -7.73 7.25 -16.38
N THR A 87 -7.88 6.27 -17.26
CA THR A 87 -6.79 5.43 -17.74
C THR A 87 -6.49 5.70 -19.20
N GLU A 88 -5.24 5.54 -19.60
CA GLU A 88 -4.80 5.55 -20.99
C GLU A 88 -3.89 4.35 -21.24
N VAL A 89 -4.18 3.61 -22.30
CA VAL A 89 -3.32 2.53 -22.78
C VAL A 89 -2.16 3.13 -23.56
N VAL A 90 -0.95 3.04 -23.01
CA VAL A 90 0.27 3.56 -23.64
C VAL A 90 0.80 2.57 -24.68
N ARG A 91 0.79 1.27 -24.35
CA ARG A 91 1.28 0.20 -25.23
C ARG A 91 0.66 -1.14 -24.87
N VAL A 92 0.22 -1.89 -25.87
CA VAL A 92 -0.11 -3.32 -25.72
C VAL A 92 0.99 -4.15 -26.36
N GLY A 93 1.54 -5.09 -25.59
CA GLY A 93 2.49 -6.09 -26.06
C GLY A 93 1.97 -7.50 -25.88
N ARG A 94 2.80 -8.49 -26.24
CA ARG A 94 2.44 -9.91 -26.07
C ARG A 94 2.49 -10.35 -24.60
N THR A 95 3.58 -10.00 -23.91
CA THR A 95 3.83 -10.42 -22.52
C THR A 95 3.65 -9.29 -21.51
N LEU A 96 3.78 -8.05 -21.97
CA LEU A 96 3.65 -6.86 -21.14
C LEU A 96 2.84 -5.79 -21.87
N SER A 97 1.97 -5.12 -21.14
CA SER A 97 1.30 -3.89 -21.56
C SER A 97 1.62 -2.77 -20.59
N THR A 98 1.64 -1.54 -21.06
CA THR A 98 1.90 -0.34 -20.27
C THR A 98 0.70 0.59 -20.38
N GLY A 99 0.27 1.11 -19.23
CA GLY A 99 -0.78 2.12 -19.15
C GLY A 99 -0.38 3.24 -18.20
N GLN A 100 -1.11 4.34 -18.27
CA GLN A 100 -1.09 5.39 -17.27
C GLN A 100 -2.49 5.64 -16.73
N ALA A 101 -2.59 6.15 -15.52
CA ALA A 101 -3.86 6.51 -14.93
C ALA A 101 -3.72 7.69 -13.96
N SER A 102 -4.77 8.49 -13.87
CA SER A 102 -4.87 9.59 -12.91
C SER A 102 -6.18 9.50 -12.15
N LEU A 103 -6.13 9.76 -10.84
CA LEU A 103 -7.30 9.84 -9.97
C LEU A 103 -7.59 11.31 -9.65
N TYR A 104 -8.84 11.70 -9.85
CA TYR A 104 -9.34 13.05 -9.64
C TYR A 104 -10.44 13.05 -8.57
N GLN A 105 -10.48 14.12 -7.78
CA GLN A 105 -11.66 14.53 -7.02
C GLN A 105 -12.07 15.94 -7.47
N PHE A 106 -13.20 16.42 -6.98
CA PHE A 106 -13.70 17.76 -7.27
C PHE A 106 -13.63 18.62 -6.02
N ASP A 107 -13.19 19.87 -6.16
CA ASP A 107 -13.25 20.83 -5.06
C ASP A 107 -14.66 21.42 -4.89
N GLU A 108 -14.84 22.31 -3.90
CA GLU A 108 -16.12 22.95 -3.61
C GLU A 108 -16.69 23.78 -4.78
N THR A 109 -15.84 24.18 -5.73
CA THR A 109 -16.24 24.92 -6.94
C THR A 109 -16.61 23.99 -8.10
N GLY A 110 -16.43 22.68 -7.92
CA GLY A 110 -16.58 21.66 -8.95
C GLY A 110 -15.38 21.56 -9.89
N ALA A 111 -14.23 22.17 -9.56
CA ALA A 111 -13.02 22.03 -10.35
C ALA A 111 -12.32 20.71 -10.05
N GLU A 112 -11.77 20.07 -11.09
CA GLU A 112 -11.01 18.84 -10.93
C GLU A 112 -9.67 19.08 -10.23
N VAL A 113 -9.40 18.25 -9.23
CA VAL A 113 -8.14 18.22 -8.50
C VAL A 113 -7.53 16.84 -8.65
N GLU A 114 -6.40 16.77 -9.35
CA GLU A 114 -5.64 15.53 -9.50
C GLU A 114 -4.98 15.18 -8.17
N ARG A 115 -5.24 13.97 -7.68
CA ARG A 115 -4.71 13.46 -6.42
C ARG A 115 -3.45 12.65 -6.63
N ILE A 116 -3.50 11.69 -7.56
CA ILE A 116 -2.38 10.78 -7.87
C ILE A 116 -2.33 10.54 -9.39
N ARG A 117 -1.10 10.45 -9.91
CA ARG A 117 -0.80 10.05 -11.29
C ARG A 117 0.11 8.83 -11.29
N VAL A 118 -0.22 7.84 -12.10
CA VAL A 118 0.44 6.53 -12.15
C VAL A 118 0.85 6.18 -13.58
N VAL A 119 2.04 5.59 -13.73
CA VAL A 119 2.44 4.84 -14.92
C VAL A 119 2.80 3.43 -14.48
N ALA A 120 2.31 2.42 -15.19
CA ALA A 120 2.50 1.03 -14.79
C ALA A 120 2.65 0.09 -15.98
N SER A 121 3.38 -1.01 -15.76
CA SER A 121 3.40 -2.14 -16.68
C SER A 121 2.76 -3.36 -16.04
N TYR A 122 1.92 -4.03 -16.81
CA TYR A 122 1.14 -5.20 -16.45
C TYR A 122 1.56 -6.40 -17.28
N GLY A 123 1.48 -7.58 -16.68
CA GLY A 123 1.76 -8.88 -17.29
C GLY A 123 0.89 -9.97 -16.68
N ASP A 124 1.30 -11.22 -16.83
CA ASP A 124 0.70 -12.36 -16.13
C ASP A 124 1.76 -12.99 -15.23
N LEU A 125 1.62 -12.78 -13.92
CA LEU A 125 2.54 -13.31 -12.91
C LEU A 125 2.49 -14.83 -12.85
N ALA A 126 1.38 -15.46 -13.23
CA ALA A 126 1.26 -16.92 -13.25
C ALA A 126 1.90 -17.57 -14.48
N ALA A 127 2.22 -16.79 -15.51
CA ALA A 127 2.93 -17.27 -16.69
C ALA A 127 4.47 -17.19 -16.56
N LEU A 128 4.98 -16.67 -15.44
CA LEU A 128 6.41 -16.56 -15.19
C LEU A 128 7.02 -17.90 -14.78
N PRO A 129 8.29 -18.16 -15.13
CA PRO A 129 9.00 -19.35 -14.68
C PRO A 129 9.33 -19.28 -13.18
N ASP A 130 9.44 -20.43 -12.53
CA ASP A 130 9.70 -20.55 -11.08
C ASP A 130 11.18 -20.46 -10.68
N ASP A 131 12.13 -20.27 -11.62
CA ASP A 131 13.56 -20.14 -11.30
C ASP A 131 13.81 -18.87 -10.47
N VAL A 132 14.36 -19.04 -9.26
CA VAL A 132 14.70 -17.95 -8.36
C VAL A 132 16.19 -17.92 -8.10
N ARG A 133 16.79 -16.75 -8.35
CA ARG A 133 18.16 -16.43 -7.97
C ARG A 133 18.13 -15.17 -7.12
N THR A 134 18.21 -15.34 -5.80
CA THR A 134 18.09 -14.24 -4.84
C THR A 134 19.15 -14.32 -3.76
N THR A 135 19.64 -13.16 -3.33
CA THR A 135 20.43 -12.98 -2.11
C THR A 135 19.60 -12.33 -0.99
N ALA A 136 18.38 -11.91 -1.29
CA ALA A 136 17.48 -11.33 -0.30
C ALA A 136 17.04 -12.42 0.68
N LEU A 137 16.87 -12.04 1.95
CA LEU A 137 16.42 -12.92 3.02
C LEU A 137 15.19 -12.29 3.69
N PRO A 138 14.21 -13.10 4.12
CA PRO A 138 13.10 -12.59 4.91
C PRO A 138 13.61 -11.82 6.15
N PRO A 139 12.92 -10.76 6.59
CA PRO A 139 13.31 -10.04 7.79
C PRO A 139 13.26 -10.97 9.01
N SER A 140 14.32 -10.93 9.83
CA SER A 140 14.38 -11.69 11.08
C SER A 140 13.47 -11.07 12.14
N MET A 141 12.26 -11.60 12.29
CA MET A 141 11.27 -11.11 13.25
C MET A 141 10.84 -12.21 14.22
N PRO A 142 10.36 -11.85 15.43
CA PRO A 142 9.67 -12.80 16.29
C PRO A 142 8.46 -13.44 15.59
N PRO A 143 8.02 -14.63 16.04
CA PRO A 143 6.75 -15.20 15.61
C PRO A 143 5.60 -14.22 15.80
N TYR A 144 4.57 -14.37 14.97
CA TYR A 144 3.41 -13.46 14.90
C TYR A 144 2.82 -13.11 16.28
N GLU A 145 2.63 -14.10 17.15
CA GLU A 145 2.02 -13.95 18.47
C GLU A 145 2.88 -13.20 19.47
N ALA A 146 4.19 -13.10 19.21
CA ALA A 146 5.16 -12.36 20.02
C ALA A 146 5.37 -10.91 19.53
N CYS A 147 4.75 -10.53 18.41
CA CYS A 147 4.76 -9.17 17.90
C CYS A 147 3.62 -8.32 18.50
N LEU A 148 3.82 -7.01 18.51
CA LEU A 148 2.94 -6.03 19.17
C LEU A 148 1.75 -5.68 18.28
N GLY A 149 0.54 -6.05 18.70
CA GLY A 149 -0.71 -5.63 18.08
C GLY A 149 -1.13 -4.21 18.48
N PRO A 150 -2.26 -3.70 17.95
CA PRO A 150 -2.80 -2.39 18.29
C PRO A 150 -3.08 -2.21 19.79
N GLU A 151 -3.36 -3.29 20.52
CA GLU A 151 -3.56 -3.31 21.98
C GLU A 151 -2.32 -2.91 22.78
N ALA A 152 -1.14 -2.95 22.17
CA ALA A 152 0.14 -2.63 22.81
C ALA A 152 0.67 -1.22 22.47
N GLY A 153 -0.04 -0.47 21.61
CA GLY A 153 0.38 0.85 21.15
C GLY A 153 0.03 2.00 22.11
N PRO A 154 0.68 3.18 21.98
CA PRO A 154 0.31 4.39 22.69
C PRO A 154 -1.08 4.90 22.26
N ALA A 155 -1.57 5.91 22.97
CA ALA A 155 -2.83 6.56 22.62
C ALA A 155 -2.84 7.02 21.14
N PRO A 156 -4.00 7.02 20.47
CA PRO A 156 -4.11 7.36 19.05
C PRO A 156 -3.46 8.71 18.72
N ILE A 157 -2.75 8.78 17.59
CA ILE A 157 -2.28 10.06 17.04
C ILE A 157 -3.53 10.91 16.72
N PRO A 158 -3.57 12.22 17.07
CA PRO A 158 -4.68 13.09 16.73
C PRO A 158 -5.01 13.06 15.23
N GLY A 159 -6.28 12.82 14.89
CA GLY A 159 -6.75 12.62 13.52
C GLY A 159 -7.45 11.27 13.34
N SER A 160 -7.82 10.94 12.11
CA SER A 160 -8.38 9.62 11.79
C SER A 160 -7.30 8.54 11.80
N ASN A 161 -7.56 7.41 12.44
CA ASN A 161 -6.74 6.20 12.33
C ASN A 161 -7.61 5.03 11.84
N ALA A 162 -8.64 5.31 11.03
CA ALA A 162 -9.63 4.33 10.60
C ALA A 162 -9.02 3.13 9.86
N ILE A 163 -7.88 3.33 9.19
CA ILE A 163 -7.16 2.24 8.52
C ILE A 163 -6.70 1.15 9.49
N VAL A 164 -6.44 1.48 10.76
CA VAL A 164 -5.97 0.51 11.76
C VAL A 164 -7.01 -0.58 12.02
N ASP A 165 -8.30 -0.27 11.88
CA ASP A 165 -9.37 -1.27 12.03
C ASP A 165 -9.48 -2.23 10.83
N ARG A 166 -8.84 -1.88 9.70
CA ARG A 166 -8.84 -2.67 8.44
C ARG A 166 -7.59 -3.50 8.26
N LEU A 167 -6.56 -3.22 9.06
CA LEU A 167 -5.28 -3.90 9.00
C LEU A 167 -5.01 -4.61 10.32
N ARG A 168 -4.62 -5.88 10.24
CA ARG A 168 -4.07 -6.58 11.41
C ARG A 168 -2.55 -6.51 11.35
N LEU A 169 -2.02 -5.37 11.81
CA LEU A 169 -0.57 -5.17 11.93
C LEU A 169 -0.06 -5.71 13.25
N ARG A 170 1.04 -6.48 13.21
CA ARG A 170 1.81 -6.84 14.40
C ARG A 170 3.25 -6.41 14.26
N LEU A 171 3.64 -5.36 14.99
CA LEU A 171 4.94 -4.72 14.89
C LEU A 171 6.02 -5.56 15.59
N ASP A 172 7.22 -5.63 15.00
CA ASP A 172 8.40 -6.18 15.67
C ASP A 172 8.75 -5.28 16.88
N PRO A 173 8.80 -5.82 18.11
CA PRO A 173 9.19 -5.05 19.29
C PRO A 173 10.52 -4.30 19.13
N ALA A 174 11.46 -4.84 18.35
CA ALA A 174 12.77 -4.23 18.11
C ALA A 174 12.71 -2.95 17.25
N THR A 175 11.63 -2.72 16.50
CA THR A 175 11.43 -1.49 15.68
C THR A 175 10.25 -0.64 16.16
N ALA A 176 9.62 -1.01 17.28
CA ALA A 176 8.43 -0.34 17.81
C ALA A 176 8.72 0.59 19.01
N GLY A 177 9.99 0.81 19.35
CA GLY A 177 10.39 1.60 20.53
C GLY A 177 9.90 3.05 20.51
N TRP A 178 9.70 3.63 19.31
CA TRP A 178 9.11 4.96 19.12
C TRP A 178 7.75 5.12 19.80
N ALA A 179 6.96 4.04 19.87
CA ALA A 179 5.62 4.04 20.47
C ALA A 179 5.68 4.24 22.00
N LEU A 180 6.83 3.97 22.61
CA LEU A 180 7.13 4.16 24.03
C LEU A 180 8.06 5.35 24.29
N GLY A 181 8.31 6.19 23.27
CA GLY A 181 9.25 7.32 23.36
C GLY A 181 10.73 6.90 23.40
N ALA A 182 11.04 5.67 23.00
CA ALA A 182 12.40 5.13 22.90
C ALA A 182 12.71 4.66 21.47
N PRO A 183 12.66 5.56 20.45
CA PRO A 183 13.00 5.22 19.07
C PRO A 183 14.43 4.69 18.95
N SER A 184 14.70 3.76 18.03
CA SER A 184 16.02 3.14 17.90
C SER A 184 17.04 4.02 17.18
N GLY A 185 16.55 4.96 16.36
CA GLY A 185 17.36 5.84 15.53
C GLY A 185 17.92 5.18 14.27
N LYS A 186 17.50 3.95 13.94
CA LYS A 186 18.00 3.21 12.78
C LYS A 186 17.21 3.47 11.51
N GLY A 187 15.97 3.96 11.64
CA GLY A 187 15.11 4.20 10.49
C GLY A 187 14.54 2.90 9.93
N GLU A 188 14.15 1.98 10.82
CA GLU A 188 13.62 0.67 10.44
C GLU A 188 12.19 0.49 10.97
N MET A 189 11.34 -0.16 10.18
CA MET A 189 10.01 -0.59 10.59
C MET A 189 9.74 -2.00 10.08
N ARG A 190 9.32 -2.91 10.97
CA ARG A 190 9.02 -4.30 10.61
C ARG A 190 7.69 -4.73 11.21
N ALA A 191 6.88 -5.42 10.41
CA ALA A 191 5.56 -5.86 10.84
C ALA A 191 5.10 -7.13 10.12
N TRP A 192 4.31 -7.94 10.82
CA TRP A 192 3.39 -8.85 10.16
C TRP A 192 2.19 -8.05 9.68
N PHE A 193 1.70 -8.36 8.49
CA PHE A 193 0.59 -7.69 7.83
C PHE A 193 -0.47 -8.69 7.38
N GLU A 194 -1.72 -8.39 7.70
CA GLU A 194 -2.92 -9.02 7.13
C GLU A 194 -4.01 -7.95 6.95
N LEU A 195 -4.95 -8.21 6.04
CA LEU A 195 -6.25 -7.54 6.07
C LEU A 195 -7.07 -8.06 7.26
N ALA A 196 -7.78 -7.17 7.96
CA ALA A 196 -8.41 -7.49 9.23
C ALA A 196 -9.51 -8.57 9.13
N ASP A 197 -10.17 -8.65 7.97
CA ASP A 197 -11.17 -9.67 7.63
C ASP A 197 -10.58 -11.02 7.20
N GLY A 198 -9.25 -11.15 7.23
CA GLY A 198 -8.52 -12.38 6.95
C GLY A 198 -8.38 -12.72 5.47
N ARG A 199 -8.81 -11.85 4.55
CA ARG A 199 -8.61 -12.06 3.12
C ARG A 199 -7.13 -12.17 2.80
N ASP A 200 -6.76 -13.22 2.07
CA ASP A 200 -5.39 -13.41 1.59
C ASP A 200 -4.93 -12.26 0.69
N ALA A 201 -3.61 -12.04 0.67
CA ALA A 201 -2.99 -11.07 -0.20
C ALA A 201 -3.06 -11.49 -1.68
N ASP A 202 -3.03 -10.51 -2.57
CA ASP A 202 -3.00 -10.64 -4.02
C ASP A 202 -2.16 -9.50 -4.62
N PRO A 203 -1.84 -9.52 -5.93
CA PRO A 203 -1.00 -8.49 -6.54
C PRO A 203 -1.48 -7.04 -6.32
N LEU A 204 -2.78 -6.81 -6.18
CA LEU A 204 -3.32 -5.47 -5.91
C LEU A 204 -3.20 -5.06 -4.43
N SER A 205 -3.49 -5.95 -3.47
CA SER A 205 -3.29 -5.64 -2.04
C SER A 205 -1.80 -5.52 -1.66
N LEU A 206 -0.88 -6.07 -2.46
CA LEU A 206 0.54 -5.79 -2.31
C LEU A 206 0.88 -4.30 -2.55
N LEU A 207 0.11 -3.58 -3.37
CA LEU A 207 0.28 -2.13 -3.58
C LEU A 207 -0.14 -1.32 -2.34
N LEU A 208 -1.08 -1.84 -1.55
CA LEU A 208 -1.41 -1.31 -0.22
C LEU A 208 -0.33 -1.67 0.79
N ALA A 209 0.11 -2.94 0.82
CA ALA A 209 1.06 -3.45 1.81
C ALA A 209 2.37 -2.66 1.87
N VAL A 210 2.89 -2.22 0.71
CA VAL A 210 4.14 -1.43 0.62
C VAL A 210 4.05 -0.03 1.23
N ASP A 211 2.86 0.43 1.63
CA ASP A 211 2.59 1.76 2.21
C ASP A 211 1.66 1.67 3.44
N ALA A 212 1.62 0.51 4.11
CA ALA A 212 0.68 0.23 5.20
C ALA A 212 1.28 0.36 6.61
N LEU A 213 2.61 0.42 6.73
CA LEU A 213 3.29 0.47 8.02
C LEU A 213 3.45 1.93 8.49
N PRO A 214 3.61 2.17 9.81
CA PRO A 214 4.04 3.46 10.31
C PRO A 214 5.35 3.91 9.63
N PRO A 215 5.53 5.21 9.34
CA PRO A 215 6.69 5.68 8.62
C PRO A 215 7.96 5.52 9.47
N THR A 216 9.08 5.23 8.82
CA THR A 216 10.40 5.04 9.43
C THR A 216 10.92 6.29 10.14
N CYS A 217 10.41 7.49 9.81
CA CYS A 217 10.72 8.71 10.54
C CYS A 217 10.30 8.64 12.02
N PHE A 218 9.31 7.81 12.38
CA PHE A 218 8.94 7.58 13.78
C PHE A 218 10.08 6.89 14.53
N ASP A 219 10.74 5.90 13.93
CA ASP A 219 11.92 5.24 14.50
C ASP A 219 13.17 6.14 14.50
N LEU A 220 13.18 7.22 13.71
CA LEU A 220 14.17 8.30 13.83
C LEU A 220 13.80 9.35 14.90
N GLY A 221 12.71 9.15 15.65
CA GLY A 221 12.25 10.06 16.69
C GLY A 221 11.50 11.29 16.17
N MET A 222 11.10 11.29 14.91
CA MET A 222 10.34 12.36 14.27
C MET A 222 8.89 11.95 14.10
N MET A 223 8.06 12.25 15.10
CA MET A 223 6.62 12.00 15.03
C MET A 223 5.93 13.10 14.21
N GLY A 224 4.97 12.72 13.36
CA GLY A 224 4.12 13.67 12.65
C GLY A 224 3.77 13.25 11.23
N TRP A 225 3.20 14.19 10.47
CA TRP A 225 2.78 13.94 9.09
C TRP A 225 3.97 13.79 8.15
N SER A 226 4.03 12.67 7.44
CA SER A 226 5.10 12.32 6.50
C SER A 226 4.48 11.96 5.12
N PRO A 227 4.02 12.95 4.34
CA PRO A 227 3.34 12.68 3.08
C PRO A 227 4.32 12.14 2.03
N THR A 228 3.92 11.06 1.38
CA THR A 228 4.57 10.51 0.19
C THR A 228 4.50 11.50 -0.97
N VAL A 229 5.61 11.62 -1.71
CA VAL A 229 5.74 12.46 -2.92
C VAL A 229 5.72 11.57 -4.16
N GLU A 230 6.47 10.48 -4.13
CA GLU A 230 6.55 9.48 -5.19
C GLU A 230 6.75 8.10 -4.57
N LEU A 231 6.16 7.07 -5.19
CA LEU A 231 6.35 5.67 -4.82
C LEU A 231 6.39 4.82 -6.08
N THR A 232 7.43 3.99 -6.19
CA THR A 232 7.52 2.93 -7.20
C THR A 232 7.50 1.56 -6.53
N ALA A 233 6.54 0.72 -6.90
CA ALA A 233 6.39 -0.65 -6.44
C ALA A 233 6.64 -1.65 -7.57
N HIS A 234 7.29 -2.76 -7.24
CA HIS A 234 7.54 -3.90 -8.10
C HIS A 234 6.92 -5.15 -7.50
N VAL A 235 5.93 -5.75 -8.18
CA VAL A 235 5.32 -7.01 -7.75
C VAL A 235 6.02 -8.15 -8.45
N ARG A 236 6.49 -9.13 -7.67
CA ARG A 236 7.43 -10.17 -8.11
C ARG A 236 6.77 -11.53 -8.32
N ARG A 237 5.68 -11.81 -7.60
CA ARG A 237 4.84 -13.00 -7.76
C ARG A 237 3.45 -12.76 -7.17
N ARG A 238 2.50 -13.64 -7.48
CA ARG A 238 1.29 -13.78 -6.66
C ARG A 238 1.68 -14.37 -5.30
N PRO A 239 1.30 -13.74 -4.18
CA PRO A 239 1.71 -14.19 -2.86
C PRO A 239 1.01 -15.50 -2.48
N ALA A 240 1.68 -16.31 -1.67
CA ALA A 240 1.04 -17.46 -1.03
C ALA A 240 0.05 -16.99 0.07
N PRO A 241 -1.03 -17.75 0.35
CA PRO A 241 -1.97 -17.47 1.43
C PRO A 241 -1.31 -17.29 2.80
N GLY A 242 -1.87 -16.44 3.64
CA GLY A 242 -1.39 -16.14 4.99
C GLY A 242 -0.71 -14.78 5.18
N PRO A 243 -0.18 -14.52 6.40
CA PRO A 243 0.33 -13.20 6.77
C PRO A 243 1.61 -12.88 6.02
N LEU A 244 1.73 -11.61 5.61
CA LEU A 244 2.94 -11.07 5.00
C LEU A 244 3.90 -10.59 6.09
N ARG A 245 5.22 -10.66 5.83
CA ARG A 245 6.23 -9.91 6.58
C ARG A 245 6.67 -8.72 5.76
N ILE A 246 6.67 -7.55 6.38
CA ILE A 246 7.05 -6.30 5.75
C ILE A 246 8.22 -5.71 6.52
N SER A 247 9.23 -5.28 5.78
CA SER A 247 10.35 -4.50 6.32
C SER A 247 10.50 -3.23 5.50
N ILE A 248 10.54 -2.09 6.18
CA ILE A 248 10.77 -0.77 5.58
C ILE A 248 11.99 -0.16 6.23
N THR A 249 12.89 0.38 5.42
CA THR A 249 14.11 1.05 5.90
C THR A 249 14.32 2.38 5.23
N THR A 250 14.79 3.36 5.98
CA THR A 250 15.38 4.60 5.47
C THR A 250 16.85 4.62 5.81
N ARG A 251 17.69 5.10 4.89
CA ARG A 251 19.14 5.25 5.12
C ARG A 251 19.59 6.69 4.97
N ASN A 252 18.74 7.55 4.43
CA ASN A 252 19.05 8.95 4.19
C ASN A 252 17.86 9.85 4.48
N LEU A 253 17.91 10.53 5.64
CA LEU A 253 17.07 11.68 5.91
C LEU A 253 17.90 12.95 5.71
N ALA A 254 17.61 13.69 4.64
CA ALA A 254 18.35 14.89 4.29
C ALA A 254 17.45 15.91 3.60
N GLY A 255 17.68 17.20 3.87
CA GLY A 255 16.95 18.28 3.20
C GLY A 255 15.43 18.31 3.48
N GLY A 256 14.98 17.67 4.57
CA GLY A 256 13.55 17.57 4.91
C GLY A 256 12.81 16.46 4.17
N PHE A 257 13.53 15.51 3.58
CA PHE A 257 12.98 14.32 2.93
C PHE A 257 13.67 13.06 3.44
N LEU A 258 12.98 11.93 3.29
CA LEU A 258 13.51 10.58 3.52
C LEU A 258 13.03 9.65 2.41
N GLU A 259 13.89 8.72 1.99
CA GLU A 259 13.45 7.56 1.22
C GLU A 259 13.07 6.40 2.13
N GLU A 260 12.10 5.60 1.71
CA GLU A 260 11.71 4.37 2.39
C GLU A 260 11.74 3.22 1.38
N ASP A 261 12.66 2.28 1.60
CA ASP A 261 12.80 1.04 0.84
C ASP A 261 11.97 -0.05 1.55
N ALA A 262 10.91 -0.56 0.91
CA ALA A 262 10.09 -1.64 1.45
C ALA A 262 10.36 -2.98 0.77
N GLU A 263 10.37 -4.06 1.55
CA GLU A 263 10.35 -5.44 1.09
C GLU A 263 9.17 -6.18 1.73
N VAL A 264 8.42 -6.91 0.91
CA VAL A 264 7.25 -7.69 1.33
C VAL A 264 7.48 -9.16 1.02
N TRP A 265 7.34 -10.00 2.03
CA TRP A 265 7.59 -11.44 1.98
C TRP A 265 6.31 -12.20 2.35
N ASP A 266 5.97 -13.25 1.60
CA ASP A 266 4.81 -14.09 1.92
C ASP A 266 5.12 -15.20 2.95
N SER A 267 4.14 -16.05 3.19
CA SER A 267 4.21 -17.18 4.13
C SER A 267 5.16 -18.31 3.68
N GLU A 268 5.57 -18.34 2.42
CA GLU A 268 6.52 -19.32 1.85
C GLU A 268 7.96 -18.79 1.81
N ASP A 269 8.26 -17.72 2.56
CA ASP A 269 9.57 -17.05 2.53
C ASP A 269 9.95 -16.51 1.13
N ARG A 270 8.97 -16.12 0.31
CA ARG A 270 9.22 -15.54 -1.02
C ARG A 270 9.07 -14.02 -0.97
N LEU A 271 10.03 -13.31 -1.56
CA LEU A 271 9.91 -11.87 -1.81
C LEU A 271 8.86 -11.62 -2.89
N VAL A 272 7.73 -11.03 -2.50
CA VAL A 272 6.54 -10.84 -3.36
C VAL A 272 6.39 -9.42 -3.86
N ALA A 273 6.88 -8.42 -3.12
CA ALA A 273 6.93 -7.05 -3.58
C ALA A 273 8.15 -6.30 -3.02
N GLN A 274 8.58 -5.30 -3.76
CA GLN A 274 9.57 -4.31 -3.33
C GLN A 274 9.07 -2.93 -3.68
N SER A 275 9.35 -1.92 -2.88
CA SER A 275 9.09 -0.54 -3.26
C SER A 275 10.19 0.40 -2.78
N ARG A 276 10.22 1.58 -3.40
CA ARG A 276 10.85 2.77 -2.84
C ARG A 276 9.86 3.91 -2.89
N GLN A 277 9.71 4.63 -1.79
CA GLN A 277 9.03 5.92 -1.78
C GLN A 277 9.97 7.05 -1.35
N LEU A 278 9.69 8.25 -1.82
CA LEU A 278 10.24 9.49 -1.28
C LEU A 278 9.13 10.22 -0.53
N ALA A 279 9.36 10.55 0.74
CA ALA A 279 8.42 11.26 1.59
C ALA A 279 9.03 12.54 2.16
N ARG A 280 8.17 13.48 2.56
CA ARG A 280 8.61 14.66 3.33
C ARG A 280 8.73 14.26 4.80
N ALA A 281 9.84 14.63 5.44
CA ALA A 281 9.97 14.44 6.88
C ALA A 281 9.02 15.40 7.65
N PRO A 282 8.51 14.99 8.82
CA PRO A 282 7.75 15.89 9.69
C PRO A 282 8.54 17.17 10.01
N ARG A 283 7.84 18.31 10.05
CA ARG A 283 8.42 19.59 10.48
C ARG A 283 8.25 19.72 11.99
N GLY A 284 9.35 20.01 12.70
CA GLY A 284 9.33 20.40 14.11
C GLY A 284 8.76 21.80 14.32
#